data_AF-A0A1E5GBG1-F1
#
_entry.id   AF-A0A1E5GBG1-F1
#
_cell.length_a   1.000
_cell.length_b   1.000
_cell.length_c   1.000
_cell.angle_alpha   90.00
_cell.angle_beta   90.00
_cell.angle_gamma   90.00
#
_symmetry.space_group_name_H-M   'P 1'
#
loop_
_entity.id
_entity.type
_entity.pdbx_description
1 polymer ?
#
loop_
_entity_poly.entity_id
_entity_poly.type
_entity_poly.pdbx_seq_one_letter_code
_entity_poly.pdbx_strand_id
1 'polypeptide(L)'
;MKQLDQAKQPRRMSVLLILAALMIVGGMLTLLYPIVGNYLADRERSAAVSSYDESLKHMSKSQQDEQMSLAQKYNEMIYKQQNGKRAEKINYNKIINEKGVMGTLDIPALNIEHMPFYHGTDFRTLDKGLGHYEPTSIPVGGKNTRSVISGHSGLENQVLFTEINSLEVGDLFFINILGKRLAYQIESFEEVLPKESDRIKVQKGKDMVTLLTCTPPGVNTYRLLVNGVRIPYKEALDKKIVKRNTWSYQRLVIGSLIIGLFIGSVLYMRYRYLKKKLKIRNKKIRKKTRKQLKQLFMFTKVLFILLIICMITVLGFSIYGYTQMSTQAQMEEIPIGEHGELASYNLSKAAKGTYTEQDISSVNIGNYAEAKVNFKQTVNEWGIGKLMIPSEGVDLPILAGMNNENLMNGAATFSKEQQMGKGNYVLLAHNIEGQDVLFHRTKNLKNGDEIFISDFKDVYSYKVTMNKVITDTEVSVLEKPDKGNKPQITLLRCEGGIGTIYRRVVKGELTGIQSIDSMSSEEVKPLGMTVSTPKKENRIVDEEPVKPINAVSMKLTSRILSEPLQTILPMFLLLVIPILLLNILR
;
A
#
# COMPACT_ATOMS: atom_id res chain seq x y z
N MET A 1 -20.88 33.25 -71.56
CA MET A 1 -21.52 32.11 -70.85
C MET A 1 -20.97 32.06 -69.43
N LYS A 2 -21.86 32.15 -68.43
CA LYS A 2 -21.56 32.14 -66.99
C LYS A 2 -20.88 30.82 -66.58
N GLN A 3 -19.65 30.87 -66.08
CA GLN A 3 -19.13 29.78 -65.25
C GLN A 3 -19.87 29.83 -63.91
N LEU A 4 -20.80 28.90 -63.74
CA LEU A 4 -21.53 28.67 -62.51
C LEU A 4 -20.54 28.42 -61.36
N ASP A 5 -20.61 29.29 -60.36
CA ASP A 5 -20.08 29.10 -59.02
C ASP A 5 -20.63 27.77 -58.48
N GLN A 6 -19.82 26.72 -58.50
CA GLN A 6 -20.12 25.50 -57.75
C GLN A 6 -19.96 25.84 -56.26
N ALA A 7 -21.08 26.21 -55.63
CA ALA A 7 -21.21 26.29 -54.19
C ALA A 7 -20.70 24.97 -53.58
N LYS A 8 -19.57 25.03 -52.87
CA LYS A 8 -19.04 23.89 -52.11
C LYS A 8 -20.13 23.43 -51.16
N GLN A 9 -20.71 22.26 -51.41
CA GLN A 9 -21.65 21.64 -50.48
C GLN A 9 -21.02 21.60 -49.08
N PRO A 10 -21.77 21.95 -48.02
CA PRO A 10 -21.27 21.83 -46.66
C PRO A 10 -20.86 20.37 -46.45
N ARG A 11 -19.57 20.14 -46.13
CA ARG A 11 -19.09 18.79 -45.79
C ARG A 11 -19.92 18.30 -44.61
N ARG A 12 -20.90 17.42 -44.85
CA ARG A 12 -21.62 16.71 -43.79
C ARG A 12 -20.56 16.02 -42.94
N MET A 13 -20.53 16.31 -41.63
CA MET A 13 -19.69 15.57 -40.70
C MET A 13 -20.02 14.08 -40.87
N SER A 14 -19.01 13.23 -41.04
CA SER A 14 -19.24 11.80 -41.09
C SER A 14 -19.86 11.35 -39.77
N VAL A 15 -20.83 10.44 -39.81
CA VAL A 15 -21.49 9.89 -38.62
C VAL A 15 -20.46 9.37 -37.59
N LEU A 16 -19.40 8.73 -38.09
CA LEU A 16 -18.24 8.28 -37.30
C LEU A 16 -17.57 9.40 -36.50
N LEU A 17 -17.52 10.61 -37.03
CA LEU A 17 -16.86 11.76 -36.41
C LEU A 17 -17.73 12.38 -35.32
N ILE A 18 -19.05 12.40 -35.53
CA ILE A 18 -20.02 12.76 -34.48
C ILE A 18 -19.93 11.75 -33.35
N LEU A 19 -19.93 10.46 -33.66
CA LEU A 19 -19.83 9.39 -32.66
C LEU A 19 -18.51 9.44 -31.87
N ALA A 20 -17.38 9.68 -32.55
CA ALA A 20 -16.09 9.86 -31.88
C ALA A 20 -16.07 11.10 -30.96
N ALA A 21 -16.65 12.22 -31.40
CA ALA A 21 -16.76 13.41 -30.56
C ALA A 21 -17.65 13.17 -29.34
N LEU A 22 -18.78 12.48 -29.50
CA LEU A 22 -19.66 12.09 -28.40
C LEU A 22 -18.95 11.16 -27.41
N MET A 23 -18.17 10.18 -27.87
CA MET A 23 -17.39 9.29 -27.01
C MET A 23 -16.32 10.07 -26.21
N ILE A 24 -15.63 11.01 -26.85
CA ILE A 24 -14.62 11.85 -26.19
C ILE A 24 -15.27 12.74 -25.13
N VAL A 25 -16.40 13.39 -25.44
CA VAL A 25 -17.14 14.22 -24.48
C VAL A 25 -17.70 13.38 -23.34
N GLY A 26 -18.32 12.23 -23.65
CA GLY A 26 -18.84 11.29 -22.66
C GLY A 26 -17.74 10.82 -21.71
N GLY A 27 -16.59 10.39 -22.27
CA GLY A 27 -15.42 10.02 -21.47
C GLY A 27 -14.92 11.15 -20.57
N MET A 28 -14.79 12.38 -21.08
CA MET A 28 -14.41 13.52 -20.25
C MET A 28 -15.41 13.81 -19.12
N LEU A 29 -16.71 13.70 -19.38
CA LEU A 29 -17.75 13.88 -18.35
C LEU A 29 -17.65 12.79 -17.27
N THR A 30 -17.46 11.53 -17.66
CA THR A 30 -17.25 10.43 -16.70
C THR A 30 -16.04 10.65 -15.81
N LEU A 31 -14.93 11.17 -16.36
CA LEU A 31 -13.71 11.45 -15.58
C LEU A 31 -13.86 12.67 -14.64
N LEU A 32 -14.67 13.65 -15.04
CA LEU A 32 -14.93 14.82 -14.21
C LEU A 32 -15.98 14.54 -13.13
N TYR A 33 -16.81 13.50 -13.28
CA TYR A 33 -17.89 13.18 -12.35
C TYR A 33 -17.42 13.03 -10.89
N PRO A 34 -16.40 12.22 -10.54
CA PRO A 34 -15.94 12.09 -9.15
C PRO A 34 -15.42 13.41 -8.56
N ILE A 35 -14.82 14.27 -9.39
CA ILE A 35 -14.28 15.57 -8.97
C ILE A 35 -15.41 16.53 -8.64
N VAL A 36 -16.42 16.61 -9.51
CA VAL A 36 -17.59 17.46 -9.30
C VAL A 36 -18.42 16.94 -8.12
N GLY A 37 -18.63 15.63 -8.03
CA GLY A 37 -19.31 14.98 -6.91
C GLY A 37 -18.63 15.29 -5.57
N ASN A 38 -17.31 15.15 -5.49
CA ASN A 38 -16.56 15.48 -4.29
C ASN A 38 -16.65 16.97 -3.93
N TYR A 39 -16.60 17.88 -4.92
CA TYR A 39 -16.77 19.32 -4.69
C TYR A 39 -18.15 19.68 -4.13
N LEU A 40 -19.23 19.05 -4.64
CA LEU A 40 -20.58 19.26 -4.13
C LEU A 40 -20.71 18.71 -2.69
N ALA A 41 -20.16 17.53 -2.42
CA ALA A 41 -20.14 16.94 -1.09
C ALA A 41 -19.33 17.80 -0.09
N ASP A 42 -18.18 18.35 -0.50
CA ASP A 42 -17.37 19.25 0.32
C ASP A 42 -18.16 20.49 0.76
N ARG A 43 -19.02 21.03 -0.11
CA ARG A 43 -19.88 22.17 0.23
C ARG A 43 -20.89 21.82 1.32
N GLU A 44 -21.56 20.68 1.22
CA GLU A 44 -22.52 20.23 2.25
C GLU A 44 -21.83 19.97 3.59
N ARG A 45 -20.65 19.34 3.56
CA ARG A 45 -19.83 19.10 4.75
C ARG A 45 -19.35 20.38 5.40
N SER A 46 -18.90 21.35 4.61
CA SER A 46 -18.50 22.67 5.11
C SER A 46 -19.64 23.37 5.84
N ALA A 47 -20.88 23.23 5.34
CA ALA A 47 -22.07 23.74 6.03
C ALA A 47 -22.34 22.99 7.36
N ALA A 48 -22.16 21.67 7.38
CA ALA A 48 -22.31 20.87 8.61
C ALA A 48 -21.25 21.23 9.67
N VAL A 49 -19.99 21.42 9.27
CA VAL A 49 -18.90 21.89 10.14
C VAL A 49 -19.20 23.28 10.69
N SER A 50 -19.65 24.20 9.84
CA SER A 50 -20.00 25.57 10.28
C SER A 50 -21.12 25.55 11.32
N SER A 51 -22.12 24.68 11.14
CA SER A 51 -23.24 24.51 12.08
C SER A 51 -22.80 23.90 13.42
N TYR A 52 -21.80 23.01 13.40
CA TYR A 52 -21.16 22.45 14.59
C TYR A 52 -20.32 23.50 15.34
N ASP A 53 -19.51 24.28 14.63
CA ASP A 53 -18.70 25.34 15.22
C ASP A 53 -19.58 26.43 15.84
N GLU A 54 -20.72 26.74 15.23
CA GLU A 54 -21.74 27.63 15.81
C GLU A 54 -22.35 27.05 17.09
N SER A 55 -22.70 25.76 17.11
CA SER A 55 -23.27 25.13 18.31
C SER A 55 -22.27 25.11 19.47
N LEU A 56 -21.00 24.81 19.18
CA LEU A 56 -19.93 24.85 20.17
C LEU A 56 -19.71 26.25 20.75
N LYS A 57 -19.85 27.31 19.96
CA LYS A 57 -19.73 28.70 20.43
C LYS A 57 -20.85 29.09 21.39
N HIS A 58 -22.05 28.51 21.22
CA HIS A 58 -23.19 28.76 22.09
C HIS A 58 -23.25 27.83 23.31
N MET A 59 -22.53 26.71 23.29
CA MET A 59 -22.42 25.80 24.42
C MET A 59 -21.58 26.44 25.54
N SER A 60 -22.16 26.57 26.73
CA SER A 60 -21.43 27.05 27.91
C SER A 60 -20.30 26.10 28.29
N LYS A 61 -19.28 26.61 28.98
CA LYS A 61 -18.16 25.80 29.45
C LYS A 61 -18.61 24.61 30.33
N SER A 62 -19.62 24.85 31.17
CA SER A 62 -20.23 23.80 32.01
C SER A 62 -20.87 22.68 31.18
N GLN A 63 -21.58 23.02 30.10
CA GLN A 63 -22.19 22.02 29.21
C GLN A 63 -21.12 21.23 28.44
N GLN A 64 -20.05 21.90 27.98
CA GLN A 64 -18.92 21.21 27.34
C GLN A 64 -18.25 20.22 28.30
N ASP A 65 -18.05 20.62 29.56
CA ASP A 65 -17.42 19.78 30.58
C ASP A 65 -18.34 18.62 31.01
N GLU A 66 -19.67 18.82 31.02
CA GLU A 66 -20.66 17.76 31.22
C GLU A 66 -20.61 16.72 30.09
N GLN A 67 -20.60 17.16 28.83
CA GLN A 67 -20.48 16.28 27.66
C GLN A 67 -19.14 15.53 27.64
N MET A 68 -18.05 16.20 28.01
CA MET A 68 -16.72 15.59 28.18
C MET A 68 -16.75 14.50 29.26
N SER A 69 -17.36 14.78 30.42
CA SER A 69 -17.50 13.81 31.51
C SER A 69 -18.34 12.59 31.08
N LEU A 70 -19.44 12.82 30.35
CA LEU A 70 -20.28 11.75 29.83
C LEU A 70 -19.53 10.85 28.83
N ALA A 71 -18.76 11.46 27.92
CA ALA A 71 -17.90 10.73 26.98
C ALA A 71 -16.82 9.89 27.70
N GLN A 72 -16.20 10.44 28.76
CA GLN A 72 -15.22 9.71 29.57
C GLN A 72 -15.86 8.51 30.30
N LYS A 73 -17.05 8.68 30.89
CA LYS A 73 -17.80 7.58 31.51
C LYS A 73 -18.16 6.49 30.51
N TYR A 74 -18.54 6.87 29.29
CA TYR A 74 -18.77 5.91 28.21
C TYR A 74 -17.49 5.14 27.86
N ASN A 75 -16.35 5.82 27.75
CA ASN A 75 -15.06 5.17 27.48
C ASN A 75 -14.68 4.16 28.57
N GLU A 76 -14.89 4.53 29.84
CA GLU A 76 -14.67 3.63 30.97
C GLU A 76 -15.60 2.41 30.92
N MET A 77 -16.87 2.60 30.54
CA MET A 77 -17.84 1.53 30.33
C MET A 77 -17.34 0.55 29.25
N ILE A 78 -16.95 1.05 28.07
CA ILE A 78 -16.44 0.23 26.97
C ILE A 78 -15.21 -0.58 27.43
N TYR A 79 -14.25 0.06 28.10
CA TYR A 79 -13.07 -0.62 28.60
C TYR A 79 -13.43 -1.73 29.60
N LYS A 80 -14.34 -1.47 30.55
CA LYS A 80 -14.80 -2.49 31.51
C LYS A 80 -15.48 -3.67 30.80
N GLN A 81 -16.39 -3.40 29.86
CA GLN A 81 -17.13 -4.43 29.12
C GLN A 81 -16.20 -5.32 28.29
N GLN A 82 -15.22 -4.74 27.59
CA GLN A 82 -14.22 -5.50 26.82
C GLN A 82 -13.33 -6.38 27.71
N ASN A 83 -13.20 -6.06 28.99
CA ASN A 83 -12.49 -6.87 29.99
C ASN A 83 -13.43 -7.79 30.81
N GLY A 84 -14.66 -8.02 30.35
CA GLY A 84 -15.62 -8.92 31.01
C GLY A 84 -16.19 -8.38 32.33
N LYS A 85 -16.03 -7.08 32.63
CA LYS A 85 -16.53 -6.45 33.85
C LYS A 85 -17.89 -5.79 33.61
N ARG A 86 -18.75 -5.84 34.62
CA ARG A 86 -20.04 -5.12 34.61
C ARG A 86 -19.82 -3.62 34.74
N ALA A 87 -20.54 -2.84 33.95
CA ALA A 87 -20.52 -1.38 33.98
C ALA A 87 -21.94 -0.83 33.77
N GLU A 88 -22.20 0.38 34.28
CA GLU A 88 -23.45 1.09 34.04
C GLU A 88 -23.59 1.41 32.55
N LYS A 89 -24.78 1.19 31.98
CA LYS A 89 -25.03 1.41 30.55
C LYS A 89 -25.23 2.89 30.27
N ILE A 90 -24.27 3.50 29.59
CA ILE A 90 -24.36 4.87 29.09
C ILE A 90 -24.98 4.85 27.69
N ASN A 91 -25.95 5.73 27.44
CA ASN A 91 -26.59 5.83 26.12
C ASN A 91 -25.70 6.62 25.15
N TYR A 92 -25.20 5.94 24.11
CA TYR A 92 -24.35 6.49 23.07
C TYR A 92 -24.93 7.74 22.40
N ASN A 93 -26.21 7.72 22.05
CA ASN A 93 -26.89 8.81 21.33
C ASN A 93 -27.11 10.09 22.16
N LYS A 94 -26.74 10.09 23.45
CA LYS A 94 -26.80 11.28 24.31
C LYS A 94 -25.47 12.03 24.36
N ILE A 95 -24.39 11.42 23.87
CA ILE A 95 -23.05 11.98 23.91
C ILE A 95 -22.91 12.89 22.69
N ILE A 96 -22.68 14.19 22.87
CA ILE A 96 -22.35 15.12 21.76
C ILE A 96 -23.42 15.10 20.65
N ASN A 97 -24.70 15.09 21.03
CA ASN A 97 -25.82 14.99 20.09
C ASN A 97 -26.33 16.37 19.61
N GLU A 98 -25.43 17.29 19.28
CA GLU A 98 -25.81 18.59 18.73
C GLU A 98 -25.74 18.57 17.20
N LYS A 99 -26.91 18.62 16.55
CA LYS A 99 -27.07 18.71 15.08
C LYS A 99 -26.35 17.60 14.27
N GLY A 100 -25.98 16.49 14.91
CA GLY A 100 -25.51 15.25 14.30
C GLY A 100 -23.98 15.08 14.20
N VAL A 101 -23.20 16.17 14.16
CA VAL A 101 -21.72 16.11 14.05
C VAL A 101 -21.12 15.91 15.43
N MET A 102 -20.26 14.90 15.59
CA MET A 102 -19.51 14.67 16.84
C MET A 102 -18.27 15.56 16.92
N GLY A 103 -17.59 15.72 15.80
CA GLY A 103 -16.35 16.48 15.70
C GLY A 103 -15.81 16.45 14.28
N THR A 104 -14.56 16.88 14.11
CA THR A 104 -13.87 16.86 12.82
C THR A 104 -12.51 16.19 12.91
N LEU A 105 -12.06 15.65 11.78
CA LEU A 105 -10.76 15.01 11.59
C LEU A 105 -9.94 15.82 10.59
N ASP A 106 -8.66 16.06 10.92
CA ASP A 106 -7.69 16.64 9.99
C ASP A 106 -6.56 15.65 9.74
N ILE A 107 -6.19 15.46 8.47
CA ILE A 107 -5.02 14.70 8.05
C ILE A 107 -4.18 15.59 7.12
N PRO A 108 -3.24 16.39 7.67
CA PRO A 108 -2.51 17.38 6.87
C PRO A 108 -1.70 16.77 5.73
N ALA A 109 -1.18 15.55 5.88
CA ALA A 109 -0.46 14.82 4.83
C ALA A 109 -1.32 14.60 3.56
N LEU A 110 -2.64 14.56 3.70
CA LEU A 110 -3.62 14.35 2.63
C LEU A 110 -4.45 15.59 2.28
N ASN A 111 -4.19 16.75 2.90
CA ASN A 111 -5.07 17.94 2.78
C ASN A 111 -6.53 17.66 3.15
N ILE A 112 -6.77 16.72 4.06
CA ILE A 112 -8.09 16.51 4.65
C ILE A 112 -8.19 17.50 5.81
N GLU A 113 -9.09 18.47 5.69
CA GLU A 113 -9.31 19.54 6.66
C GLU A 113 -10.78 19.56 7.06
N HIS A 114 -11.01 19.62 8.36
CA HIS A 114 -12.29 19.69 9.04
C HIS A 114 -13.29 18.61 8.61
N MET A 115 -12.82 17.39 8.34
CA MET A 115 -13.69 16.31 7.88
C MET A 115 -14.66 15.89 8.99
N PRO A 116 -15.97 16.15 8.86
CA PRO A 116 -16.91 15.83 9.94
C PRO A 116 -17.04 14.32 10.12
N PHE A 117 -17.09 13.90 11.38
CA PHE A 117 -17.51 12.56 11.75
C PHE A 117 -18.79 12.60 12.59
N TYR A 118 -19.67 11.64 12.38
CA TYR A 118 -21.00 11.54 12.98
C TYR A 118 -21.12 10.27 13.81
N HIS A 119 -22.24 10.14 14.53
CA HIS A 119 -22.55 8.93 15.27
C HIS A 119 -22.88 7.76 14.34
N GLY A 120 -22.20 6.64 14.54
CA GLY A 120 -22.54 5.38 13.86
C GLY A 120 -21.82 5.25 12.52
N THR A 121 -21.98 4.09 11.90
CA THR A 121 -21.31 3.74 10.63
C THR A 121 -22.29 3.13 9.64
N ASP A 122 -23.57 3.55 9.71
CA ASP A 122 -24.56 3.15 8.72
C ASP A 122 -24.29 3.87 7.38
N PHE A 123 -24.92 3.37 6.33
CA PHE A 123 -24.75 3.90 4.97
C PHE A 123 -25.08 5.40 4.89
N ARG A 124 -26.13 5.87 5.59
CA ARG A 124 -26.54 7.29 5.56
C ARG A 124 -25.53 8.20 6.24
N THR A 125 -24.80 7.67 7.21
CA THR A 125 -23.75 8.37 7.94
C THR A 125 -22.49 8.46 7.10
N LEU A 126 -22.04 7.33 6.55
CA LEU A 126 -20.81 7.27 5.75
C LEU A 126 -20.94 7.96 4.38
N ASP A 127 -22.16 8.14 3.88
CA ASP A 127 -22.45 8.96 2.69
C ASP A 127 -22.32 10.47 2.98
N LYS A 128 -22.46 10.92 4.24
CA LYS A 128 -22.31 12.34 4.61
C LYS A 128 -20.87 12.72 4.97
N GLY A 129 -20.07 11.75 5.40
CA GLY A 129 -18.72 11.99 5.90
C GLY A 129 -18.19 10.76 6.62
N LEU A 130 -17.51 10.98 7.75
CA LEU A 130 -16.97 9.89 8.54
C LEU A 130 -17.96 9.43 9.61
N GLY A 131 -17.80 8.21 10.09
CA GLY A 131 -18.67 7.63 11.12
C GLY A 131 -17.87 7.11 12.30
N HIS A 132 -18.25 7.46 13.52
CA HIS A 132 -17.72 6.83 14.72
C HIS A 132 -18.35 5.45 14.94
N TYR A 133 -17.52 4.43 15.12
CA TYR A 133 -18.00 3.07 15.36
C TYR A 133 -18.41 2.90 16.83
N GLU A 134 -19.73 2.85 17.07
CA GLU A 134 -20.35 2.86 18.41
C GLU A 134 -19.66 1.94 19.44
N PRO A 135 -19.31 0.67 19.16
CA PRO A 135 -18.71 -0.21 20.16
C PRO A 135 -17.31 0.17 20.66
N THR A 136 -16.78 1.34 20.28
CA THR A 136 -15.44 1.83 20.57
C THR A 136 -15.47 3.13 21.38
N SER A 137 -14.32 3.54 21.92
CA SER A 137 -14.24 4.75 22.76
C SER A 137 -14.59 6.01 21.94
N ILE A 138 -15.34 6.94 22.53
CA ILE A 138 -15.51 8.30 22.00
C ILE A 138 -14.14 8.97 21.92
N PRO A 139 -13.79 9.69 20.84
CA PRO A 139 -12.43 10.18 20.59
C PRO A 139 -12.09 11.46 21.38
N VAL A 140 -12.39 11.48 22.69
CA VAL A 140 -12.01 12.55 23.64
C VAL A 140 -10.64 12.31 24.31
N GLY A 141 -9.98 11.20 23.96
CA GLY A 141 -8.71 10.74 24.51
C GLY A 141 -8.80 10.14 25.91
N GLY A 142 -7.64 9.80 26.48
CA GLY A 142 -7.50 9.20 27.80
C GLY A 142 -6.80 7.84 27.77
N LYS A 143 -6.25 7.40 28.91
CA LYS A 143 -5.65 6.06 28.99
C LYS A 143 -6.74 4.99 28.90
N ASN A 144 -6.40 3.85 28.30
CA ASN A 144 -7.33 2.75 28.06
C ASN A 144 -8.49 3.19 27.16
N THR A 145 -8.19 3.92 26.08
CA THR A 145 -9.18 4.27 25.07
C THR A 145 -8.69 3.89 23.68
N ARG A 146 -9.61 3.42 22.85
CA ARG A 146 -9.40 3.25 21.41
C ARG A 146 -10.68 3.64 20.70
N SER A 147 -10.64 4.74 19.96
CA SER A 147 -11.75 5.15 19.10
C SER A 147 -11.55 4.63 17.70
N VAL A 148 -12.63 4.25 17.01
CA VAL A 148 -12.59 3.91 15.59
C VAL A 148 -13.45 4.88 14.80
N ILE A 149 -12.83 5.55 13.84
CA ILE A 149 -13.48 6.44 12.89
C ILE A 149 -13.42 5.77 11.53
N SER A 150 -14.57 5.51 10.94
CA SER A 150 -14.74 4.81 9.67
C SER A 150 -15.06 5.79 8.53
N GLY A 151 -14.58 5.50 7.33
CA GLY A 151 -14.90 6.24 6.12
C GLY A 151 -14.88 5.34 4.88
N HIS A 152 -15.63 5.69 3.84
CA HIS A 152 -15.56 4.97 2.57
C HIS A 152 -14.20 5.16 1.87
N SER A 153 -13.85 4.18 1.03
CA SER A 153 -12.70 4.20 0.13
C SER A 153 -13.19 3.94 -1.29
N GLY A 154 -12.59 4.63 -2.27
CA GLY A 154 -12.95 4.61 -3.68
C GLY A 154 -13.38 5.98 -4.23
N LEU A 155 -13.74 6.01 -5.51
CA LEU A 155 -14.11 7.23 -6.24
C LEU A 155 -15.59 7.26 -6.65
N GLU A 156 -16.43 6.35 -6.14
CA GLU A 156 -17.82 6.26 -6.58
C GLU A 156 -18.58 7.56 -6.35
N ASN A 157 -18.41 8.23 -5.19
CA ASN A 157 -19.07 9.52 -4.92
C ASN A 157 -18.20 10.55 -4.16
N GLN A 158 -17.21 10.14 -3.35
CA GLN A 158 -16.43 11.04 -2.49
C GLN A 158 -15.01 10.48 -2.23
N VAL A 159 -14.04 11.35 -1.99
CA VAL A 159 -12.63 10.94 -1.77
C VAL A 159 -12.38 10.43 -0.34
N LEU A 160 -13.15 10.89 0.68
CA LEU A 160 -13.09 10.46 2.09
C LEU A 160 -11.76 9.82 2.53
N PHE A 161 -11.73 8.50 2.74
CA PHE A 161 -10.54 7.74 3.15
C PHE A 161 -9.84 7.01 2.00
N THR A 162 -10.14 7.35 0.75
CA THR A 162 -9.56 6.73 -0.45
C THR A 162 -8.03 6.81 -0.49
N GLU A 163 -7.44 7.86 0.09
CA GLU A 163 -5.99 8.08 0.05
C GLU A 163 -5.28 7.75 1.38
N ILE A 164 -5.97 7.19 2.39
CA ILE A 164 -5.31 6.91 3.69
C ILE A 164 -4.27 5.80 3.62
N ASN A 165 -4.31 4.97 2.57
CA ASN A 165 -3.28 3.97 2.26
C ASN A 165 -1.95 4.59 1.81
N SER A 166 -1.93 5.87 1.45
CA SER A 166 -0.70 6.60 1.08
C SER A 166 0.01 7.22 2.29
N LEU A 167 -0.59 7.14 3.47
CA LEU A 167 0.03 7.58 4.73
C LEU A 167 1.16 6.62 5.11
N GLU A 168 2.13 7.14 5.87
CA GLU A 168 3.22 6.34 6.42
C GLU A 168 3.26 6.42 7.94
N VAL A 169 3.97 5.48 8.56
CA VAL A 169 4.26 5.53 10.00
C VAL A 169 4.95 6.85 10.31
N GLY A 170 4.48 7.52 11.36
CA GLY A 170 4.97 8.83 11.76
C GLY A 170 4.17 10.03 11.25
N ASP A 171 3.31 9.86 10.22
CA ASP A 171 2.39 10.90 9.77
C ASP A 171 1.37 11.24 10.87
N LEU A 172 0.82 12.46 10.82
CA LEU A 172 -0.06 13.01 11.86
C LEU A 172 -1.50 13.14 11.40
N PHE A 173 -2.42 12.96 12.35
CA PHE A 173 -3.81 13.39 12.23
C PHE A 173 -4.32 14.00 13.53
N PHE A 174 -5.39 14.79 13.43
CA PHE A 174 -5.93 15.55 14.55
C PHE A 174 -7.44 15.34 14.67
N ILE A 175 -7.90 15.10 15.90
CA ILE A 175 -9.32 15.08 16.24
C ILE A 175 -9.69 16.40 16.89
N ASN A 176 -10.67 17.10 16.32
CA ASN A 176 -11.30 18.27 16.94
C ASN A 176 -12.66 17.85 17.50
N ILE A 177 -12.83 17.92 18.82
CA ILE A 177 -14.04 17.48 19.51
C ILE A 177 -14.26 18.33 20.77
N LEU A 178 -15.47 18.85 20.96
CA LEU A 178 -15.84 19.65 22.14
C LEU A 178 -14.85 20.79 22.45
N GLY A 179 -14.41 21.51 21.41
CA GLY A 179 -13.45 22.61 21.51
C GLY A 179 -12.01 22.20 21.82
N LYS A 180 -11.70 20.89 21.89
CA LYS A 180 -10.33 20.38 22.06
C LYS A 180 -9.79 19.85 20.74
N ARG A 181 -8.50 20.07 20.52
CA ARG A 181 -7.73 19.49 19.42
C ARG A 181 -6.72 18.48 19.95
N LEU A 182 -6.87 17.22 19.56
CA LEU A 182 -6.08 16.09 20.03
C LEU A 182 -5.19 15.60 18.88
N ALA A 183 -3.87 15.52 19.11
CA ALA A 183 -2.91 15.08 18.10
C ALA A 183 -2.57 13.60 18.24
N TYR A 184 -2.61 12.89 17.11
CA TYR A 184 -2.25 11.48 17.02
C TYR A 184 -1.17 11.29 15.96
N GLN A 185 -0.22 10.41 16.23
CA GLN A 185 0.81 9.97 15.29
C GLN A 185 0.54 8.53 14.88
N ILE A 186 0.62 8.25 13.59
CA ILE A 186 0.44 6.90 13.05
C ILE A 186 1.59 6.01 13.53
N GLU A 187 1.24 4.90 14.19
CA GLU A 187 2.16 3.89 14.72
C GLU A 187 2.20 2.66 13.80
N SER A 188 1.05 2.23 13.26
CA SER A 188 0.97 1.02 12.43
C SER A 188 -0.21 1.01 11.46
N PHE A 189 -0.13 0.10 10.48
CA PHE A 189 -1.20 -0.21 9.53
C PHE A 189 -1.51 -1.70 9.62
N GLU A 190 -2.78 -2.07 9.69
CA GLU A 190 -3.21 -3.47 9.68
C GLU A 190 -4.30 -3.67 8.62
N GLU A 191 -4.18 -4.71 7.80
CA GLU A 191 -5.27 -5.15 6.94
C GLU A 191 -5.92 -6.40 7.56
N VAL A 192 -7.21 -6.29 7.86
CA VAL A 192 -7.98 -7.32 8.58
C VAL A 192 -9.22 -7.71 7.80
N LEU A 193 -9.70 -8.93 8.01
CA LEU A 193 -11.02 -9.34 7.55
C LEU A 193 -12.12 -8.59 8.29
N PRO A 194 -13.28 -8.35 7.66
CA PRO A 194 -14.43 -7.70 8.31
C PRO A 194 -14.93 -8.40 9.58
N LYS A 195 -14.65 -9.69 9.75
CA LYS A 195 -15.05 -10.49 10.93
C LYS A 195 -14.11 -10.35 12.12
N GLU A 196 -12.90 -9.80 11.94
CA GLU A 196 -11.88 -9.68 12.97
C GLU A 196 -12.06 -8.42 13.84
N SER A 197 -13.26 -8.25 14.41
CA SER A 197 -13.60 -7.09 15.25
C SER A 197 -12.76 -6.99 16.53
N ASP A 198 -12.11 -8.06 16.94
CA ASP A 198 -11.21 -8.08 18.08
C ASP A 198 -9.95 -7.23 17.85
N ARG A 199 -9.57 -6.99 16.59
CA ARG A 199 -8.38 -6.20 16.23
C ARG A 199 -8.52 -4.72 16.57
N ILE A 200 -9.73 -4.23 16.83
CA ILE A 200 -10.02 -2.85 17.23
C ILE A 200 -10.35 -2.66 18.72
N LYS A 201 -10.11 -3.68 19.56
CA LYS A 201 -10.25 -3.58 21.02
C LYS A 201 -9.27 -2.58 21.63
N VAL A 202 -9.62 -2.07 22.82
CA VAL A 202 -8.81 -1.15 23.61
C VAL A 202 -7.50 -1.82 24.05
N GLN A 203 -6.37 -1.15 23.81
CA GLN A 203 -5.07 -1.56 24.33
C GLN A 203 -4.82 -0.92 25.70
N LYS A 204 -4.51 -1.75 26.71
CA LYS A 204 -4.28 -1.29 28.09
C LYS A 204 -3.14 -0.27 28.13
N GLY A 205 -3.38 0.87 28.79
CA GLY A 205 -2.42 1.94 29.00
C GLY A 205 -2.27 2.92 27.83
N LYS A 206 -2.83 2.63 26.65
CA LYS A 206 -2.73 3.50 25.46
C LYS A 206 -3.96 4.40 25.30
N ASP A 207 -3.75 5.54 24.62
CA ASP A 207 -4.78 6.44 24.07
C ASP A 207 -4.64 6.37 22.55
N MET A 208 -5.59 5.70 21.88
CA MET A 208 -5.52 5.39 20.46
C MET A 208 -6.74 5.87 19.68
N VAL A 209 -6.52 6.18 18.41
CA VAL A 209 -7.58 6.34 17.41
C VAL A 209 -7.19 5.53 16.19
N THR A 210 -8.11 4.73 15.68
CA THR A 210 -7.93 3.95 14.45
C THR A 210 -8.82 4.55 13.36
N LEU A 211 -8.22 4.91 12.23
CA LEU A 211 -8.97 5.25 11.00
C LEU A 211 -9.22 3.96 10.24
N LEU A 212 -10.48 3.68 9.90
CA LEU A 212 -10.91 2.43 9.30
C LEU A 212 -11.50 2.69 7.91
N THR A 213 -11.04 1.94 6.91
CA THR A 213 -11.67 1.94 5.58
C THR A 213 -11.65 0.57 4.92
N CYS A 214 -12.29 0.43 3.77
CA CYS A 214 -12.23 -0.79 2.96
C CYS A 214 -10.96 -0.82 2.10
N THR A 215 -10.36 -2.00 1.91
CA THR A 215 -9.17 -2.21 1.09
C THR A 215 -9.20 -3.58 0.40
N PRO A 216 -8.60 -3.76 -0.79
CA PRO A 216 -8.16 -2.71 -1.72
C PRO A 216 -9.33 -1.90 -2.29
N PRO A 217 -9.14 -0.63 -2.69
CA PRO A 217 -10.20 0.20 -3.26
C PRO A 217 -10.87 -0.48 -4.48
N GLY A 218 -12.20 -0.49 -4.50
CA GLY A 218 -13.01 -1.09 -5.59
C GLY A 218 -13.25 -2.60 -5.46
N VAL A 219 -12.49 -3.30 -4.61
CA VAL A 219 -12.71 -4.73 -4.27
C VAL A 219 -13.30 -4.86 -2.86
N ASN A 220 -12.79 -4.07 -1.90
CA ASN A 220 -13.34 -3.89 -0.56
C ASN A 220 -13.47 -5.16 0.30
N THR A 221 -12.64 -6.18 0.03
CA THR A 221 -12.65 -7.48 0.72
C THR A 221 -12.11 -7.41 2.15
N TYR A 222 -11.18 -6.49 2.43
CA TYR A 222 -10.57 -6.29 3.75
C TYR A 222 -10.92 -4.92 4.32
N ARG A 223 -10.45 -4.69 5.55
CA ARG A 223 -10.47 -3.39 6.22
C ARG A 223 -9.03 -2.98 6.51
N LEU A 224 -8.69 -1.77 6.09
CA LEU A 224 -7.45 -1.11 6.47
C LEU A 224 -7.68 -0.37 7.78
N LEU A 225 -6.88 -0.70 8.79
CA LEU A 225 -6.81 -0.03 10.08
C LEU A 225 -5.54 0.82 10.11
N VAL A 226 -5.68 2.14 10.21
CA VAL A 226 -4.57 3.08 10.40
C VAL A 226 -4.56 3.47 11.87
N ASN A 227 -3.61 2.92 12.64
CA ASN A 227 -3.57 3.08 14.09
C ASN A 227 -2.73 4.29 14.47
N GLY A 228 -3.35 5.27 15.11
CA GLY A 228 -2.67 6.41 15.71
C GLY A 228 -2.60 6.32 17.23
N VAL A 229 -1.45 6.68 17.79
CA VAL A 229 -1.24 6.85 19.23
C VAL A 229 -1.19 8.34 19.58
N ARG A 230 -1.74 8.67 20.75
CA ARG A 230 -1.78 10.04 21.23
C ARG A 230 -0.37 10.59 21.47
N ILE A 231 -0.11 11.79 20.96
CA ILE A 231 1.11 12.55 21.27
C ILE A 231 0.77 13.91 21.90
N PRO A 232 1.69 14.53 22.66
CA PRO A 232 1.54 15.90 23.11
C PRO A 232 1.33 16.86 21.93
N TYR A 233 0.33 17.73 22.03
CA TYR A 233 -0.01 18.64 20.93
C TYR A 233 1.16 19.55 20.53
N LYS A 234 1.97 20.01 21.50
CA LYS A 234 3.16 20.83 21.23
C LYS A 234 4.19 20.09 20.37
N GLU A 235 4.44 18.81 20.66
CA GLU A 235 5.35 17.98 19.86
C GLU A 235 4.84 17.80 18.42
N ALA A 236 3.52 17.69 18.25
CA ALA A 236 2.91 17.56 16.94
C ALA A 236 3.13 18.79 16.04
N LEU A 237 3.23 19.99 16.62
CA LEU A 237 3.45 21.24 15.88
C LEU A 237 4.87 21.35 15.29
N ASP A 238 5.85 20.69 15.91
CA ASP A 238 7.25 20.73 15.49
C ASP A 238 7.56 19.69 14.39
N LYS A 239 6.65 18.73 14.14
CA LYS A 239 6.86 17.69 13.13
C LYS A 239 6.61 18.21 11.72
N LYS A 240 7.51 17.84 10.80
CA LYS A 240 7.38 18.17 9.38
C LYS A 240 6.27 17.34 8.74
N ILE A 241 5.39 18.00 8.01
CA ILE A 241 4.32 17.36 7.25
C ILE A 241 4.82 17.06 5.84
N VAL A 242 4.87 15.78 5.48
CA VAL A 242 5.13 15.33 4.10
C VAL A 242 3.79 15.12 3.39
N LYS A 243 3.59 15.75 2.23
CA LYS A 243 2.36 15.58 1.45
C LYS A 243 2.40 14.24 0.71
N ARG A 244 1.39 13.40 0.95
CA ARG A 244 1.29 12.05 0.37
C ARG A 244 0.42 12.00 -0.89
N ASN A 245 -0.49 12.98 -1.06
CA ASN A 245 -1.41 13.02 -2.19
C ASN A 245 -1.05 14.01 -3.30
N THR A 246 0.25 14.22 -3.55
CA THR A 246 0.70 15.09 -4.66
C THR A 246 0.18 14.63 -6.01
N TRP A 247 0.01 13.32 -6.16
CA TRP A 247 -0.41 12.64 -7.38
C TRP A 247 -1.86 12.16 -7.33
N SER A 248 -2.71 12.81 -6.52
CA SER A 248 -4.13 12.44 -6.43
C SER A 248 -4.82 12.42 -7.79
N TYR A 249 -5.86 11.58 -7.91
CA TYR A 249 -6.69 11.48 -9.10
C TYR A 249 -7.13 12.86 -9.63
N GLN A 250 -7.65 13.71 -8.74
CA GLN A 250 -8.14 15.03 -9.10
C GLN A 250 -7.04 15.92 -9.68
N ARG A 251 -5.85 15.98 -9.06
CA ARG A 251 -4.73 16.81 -9.53
C ARG A 251 -4.22 16.34 -10.88
N LEU A 252 -4.14 15.03 -11.08
CA LEU A 252 -3.69 14.44 -12.33
C LEU A 252 -4.65 14.67 -13.48
N VAL A 253 -5.96 14.49 -13.25
CA VAL A 253 -6.98 14.77 -14.26
C VAL A 253 -6.99 16.24 -14.63
N ILE A 254 -7.10 17.15 -13.66
CA ILE A 254 -7.13 18.60 -13.91
C ILE A 254 -5.82 19.06 -14.57
N GLY A 255 -4.67 18.63 -14.06
CA GLY A 255 -3.36 18.97 -14.63
C GLY A 255 -3.23 18.51 -16.09
N SER A 256 -3.62 17.26 -16.38
CA SER A 256 -3.58 16.72 -17.75
C SER A 256 -4.53 17.46 -18.69
N LEU A 257 -5.73 17.84 -18.21
CA LEU A 257 -6.66 18.65 -18.98
C LEU A 257 -6.13 20.06 -19.24
N ILE A 258 -5.51 20.73 -18.25
CA ILE A 258 -4.92 22.06 -18.42
C ILE A 258 -3.76 22.02 -19.42
N ILE A 259 -2.82 21.08 -19.25
CA ILE A 259 -1.69 20.88 -20.17
C ILE A 259 -2.23 20.60 -21.58
N GLY A 260 -3.25 19.74 -21.65
CA GLY A 260 -3.90 19.41 -22.91
C GLY A 260 -4.53 20.61 -23.61
N LEU A 261 -5.35 21.37 -22.89
CA LEU A 261 -5.98 22.58 -23.38
C LEU A 261 -4.94 23.62 -23.82
N PHE A 262 -3.84 23.76 -23.08
CA PHE A 262 -2.74 24.66 -23.45
C PHE A 262 -2.10 24.24 -24.78
N ILE A 263 -1.68 22.97 -24.92
CA ILE A 263 -1.11 22.43 -26.16
C ILE A 263 -2.10 22.59 -27.32
N GLY A 264 -3.36 22.23 -27.10
CA GLY A 264 -4.43 22.34 -28.08
C GLY A 264 -4.66 23.78 -28.54
N SER A 265 -4.70 24.73 -27.61
CA SER A 265 -4.87 26.16 -27.88
C SER A 265 -3.71 26.72 -28.71
N VAL A 266 -2.46 26.40 -28.35
CA VAL A 266 -1.27 26.83 -29.10
C VAL A 266 -1.31 26.32 -30.53
N LEU A 267 -1.62 25.03 -30.73
CA LEU A 267 -1.71 24.44 -32.07
C LEU A 267 -2.89 25.00 -32.87
N TYR A 268 -4.03 25.25 -32.22
CA TYR A 268 -5.22 25.84 -32.84
C TYR A 268 -5.01 27.30 -33.25
N MET A 269 -4.40 28.11 -32.39
CA MET A 269 -4.02 29.50 -32.71
C MET A 269 -3.05 29.54 -33.89
N ARG A 270 -2.05 28.63 -33.91
CA ARG A 270 -1.14 28.48 -35.04
C ARG A 270 -1.88 28.12 -36.32
N TYR A 271 -2.84 27.19 -36.26
CA TYR A 271 -3.70 26.84 -37.40
C TYR A 271 -4.52 28.04 -37.90
N ARG A 272 -5.23 28.75 -37.01
CA ARG A 272 -6.04 29.93 -37.34
C ARG A 272 -5.19 31.02 -38.01
N TYR A 273 -4.01 31.29 -37.46
CA TYR A 273 -3.06 32.24 -38.02
C TYR A 273 -2.64 31.87 -39.45
N LEU A 274 -2.27 30.62 -39.69
CA LEU A 274 -1.91 30.12 -41.03
C LEU A 274 -3.11 30.16 -41.98
N LYS A 275 -4.32 29.84 -41.52
CA LYS A 275 -5.56 29.92 -42.33
C LYS A 275 -5.88 31.35 -42.74
N LYS A 276 -5.68 32.33 -41.85
CA LYS A 276 -5.83 33.77 -42.17
C LYS A 276 -4.81 34.20 -43.23
N LYS A 277 -3.54 33.82 -43.07
CA LYS A 277 -2.49 34.11 -44.06
C LYS A 277 -2.74 33.49 -45.46
N LEU A 278 -3.47 32.38 -45.54
CA LEU A 278 -3.83 31.77 -46.83
C LEU A 278 -4.81 32.60 -47.67
N LYS A 279 -5.54 33.55 -47.06
CA LYS A 279 -6.47 34.46 -47.76
C LYS A 279 -5.77 35.63 -48.45
N ILE A 280 -4.50 35.89 -48.13
CA ILE A 280 -3.72 36.99 -48.73
C ILE A 280 -3.49 36.70 -50.23
N ARG A 281 -3.74 37.69 -51.10
CA ARG A 281 -3.68 37.55 -52.57
C ARG A 281 -2.26 37.28 -53.11
N ASN A 282 -1.23 37.58 -52.34
CA ASN A 282 0.18 37.35 -52.69
C ASN A 282 0.52 35.85 -52.84
N LYS A 283 0.89 35.45 -54.06
CA LYS A 283 1.18 34.05 -54.46
C LYS A 283 2.37 33.43 -53.68
N LYS A 284 3.43 34.20 -53.40
CA LYS A 284 4.61 33.73 -52.63
C LYS A 284 4.23 33.42 -51.18
N ILE A 285 3.50 34.33 -50.54
CA ILE A 285 3.01 34.16 -49.16
C ILE A 285 2.07 32.95 -49.05
N ARG A 286 1.15 32.79 -50.01
CA ARG A 286 0.22 31.66 -50.05
C ARG A 286 0.93 30.31 -50.19
N LYS A 287 1.96 30.21 -51.06
CA LYS A 287 2.77 28.99 -51.23
C LYS A 287 3.53 28.64 -49.94
N LYS A 288 4.18 29.63 -49.29
CA LYS A 288 4.87 29.46 -48.00
C LYS A 288 3.91 28.99 -46.90
N THR A 289 2.74 29.60 -46.82
CA THR A 289 1.73 29.28 -45.78
C THR A 289 1.14 27.88 -45.97
N ARG A 290 0.91 27.43 -47.21
CA ARG A 290 0.51 26.04 -47.49
C ARG A 290 1.56 25.04 -46.99
N LYS A 291 2.84 25.32 -47.18
CA LYS A 291 3.94 24.48 -46.67
C LYS A 291 3.92 24.42 -45.14
N GLN A 292 3.76 25.57 -44.47
CA GLN A 292 3.67 25.64 -43.00
C GLN A 292 2.44 24.89 -42.45
N LEU A 293 1.30 24.93 -43.14
CA LEU A 293 0.10 24.19 -42.73
C LEU A 293 0.31 22.67 -42.85
N LYS A 294 0.96 22.20 -43.93
CA LYS A 294 1.36 20.80 -44.07
C LYS A 294 2.34 20.38 -42.97
N GLN A 295 3.31 21.23 -42.63
CA GLN A 295 4.24 20.97 -41.54
C GLN A 295 3.52 20.87 -40.18
N LEU A 296 2.57 21.76 -39.90
CA LEU A 296 1.76 21.69 -38.68
C LEU A 296 0.99 20.36 -38.59
N PHE A 297 0.34 19.95 -39.69
CA PHE A 297 -0.38 18.68 -39.75
C PHE A 297 0.54 17.47 -39.55
N MET A 298 1.73 17.48 -40.19
CA MET A 298 2.74 16.44 -39.98
C MET A 298 3.25 16.41 -38.54
N PHE A 299 3.51 17.58 -37.94
CA PHE A 299 3.91 17.69 -36.54
C PHE A 299 2.86 17.09 -35.61
N THR A 300 1.58 17.43 -35.79
CA THR A 300 0.50 16.87 -34.96
C THR A 300 0.38 15.35 -35.12
N LYS A 301 0.58 14.81 -36.33
CA LYS A 301 0.64 13.36 -36.54
C LYS A 301 1.82 12.71 -35.82
N VAL A 302 3.00 13.30 -35.93
CA VAL A 302 4.20 12.81 -35.24
C VAL A 302 4.00 12.84 -33.74
N LEU A 303 3.44 13.93 -33.18
CA LEU A 303 3.10 14.03 -31.77
C LEU A 303 2.14 12.91 -31.32
N PHE A 304 1.07 12.65 -32.10
CA PHE A 304 0.14 11.55 -31.82
C PHE A 304 0.84 10.20 -31.78
N ILE A 305 1.67 9.90 -32.78
CA ILE A 305 2.41 8.63 -32.87
C ILE A 305 3.39 8.51 -31.70
N LEU A 306 4.11 9.57 -31.36
CA LEU A 306 5.06 9.58 -30.23
C LEU A 306 4.35 9.33 -28.90
N LEU A 307 3.17 9.91 -28.67
CA LEU A 307 2.38 9.65 -27.46
C LEU A 307 1.89 8.20 -27.39
N ILE A 308 1.47 7.61 -28.52
CA ILE A 308 1.10 6.18 -28.57
C ILE A 308 2.31 5.29 -28.29
N ILE A 309 3.45 5.56 -28.92
CA ILE A 309 4.69 4.80 -28.68
C ILE A 309 5.06 4.90 -27.21
N CYS A 310 5.04 6.10 -26.63
CA CYS A 310 5.31 6.31 -25.20
C CYS A 310 4.38 5.48 -24.31
N MET A 311 3.07 5.49 -24.59
CA MET A 311 2.09 4.70 -23.83
C MET A 311 2.34 3.19 -23.95
N ILE A 312 2.63 2.69 -25.15
CA ILE A 312 2.96 1.28 -25.38
C ILE A 312 4.27 0.91 -24.67
N THR A 313 5.28 1.78 -24.71
CA THR A 313 6.55 1.57 -24.02
C THR A 313 6.35 1.52 -22.50
N VAL A 314 5.57 2.43 -21.92
CA VAL A 314 5.23 2.42 -20.48
C VAL A 314 4.51 1.12 -20.10
N LEU A 315 3.52 0.70 -20.90
CA LEU A 315 2.79 -0.54 -20.66
C LEU A 315 3.69 -1.78 -20.80
N GLY A 316 4.51 -1.84 -21.84
CA GLY A 316 5.48 -2.92 -22.05
C GLY A 316 6.53 -2.99 -20.93
N PHE A 317 7.00 -1.83 -20.47
CA PHE A 317 7.93 -1.74 -19.34
C PHE A 317 7.26 -2.15 -18.02
N SER A 318 5.96 -1.84 -17.84
CA SER A 318 5.15 -2.32 -16.71
C SER A 318 4.91 -3.83 -16.77
N ILE A 319 4.68 -4.41 -17.94
CA ILE A 319 4.56 -5.87 -18.10
C ILE A 319 5.89 -6.54 -17.77
N TYR A 320 7.00 -5.97 -18.26
CA TYR A 320 8.34 -6.41 -17.88
C TYR A 320 8.56 -6.33 -16.37
N GLY A 321 8.20 -5.23 -15.72
CA GLY A 321 8.27 -5.09 -14.26
C GLY A 321 7.45 -6.17 -13.54
N TYR A 322 6.24 -6.48 -14.02
CA TYR A 322 5.41 -7.53 -13.45
C TYR A 322 6.09 -8.90 -13.50
N THR A 323 6.72 -9.25 -14.64
CA THR A 323 7.44 -10.54 -14.72
C THR A 323 8.63 -10.60 -13.77
N GLN A 324 9.34 -9.48 -13.54
CA GLN A 324 10.43 -9.42 -12.56
C GLN A 324 9.93 -9.54 -11.11
N MET A 325 8.72 -9.05 -10.80
CA MET A 325 8.13 -9.25 -9.46
C MET A 325 7.84 -10.72 -9.18
N SER A 326 7.37 -11.44 -10.19
CA SER A 326 6.98 -12.85 -10.11
C SER A 326 8.15 -13.83 -10.00
N THR A 327 9.38 -13.40 -10.32
CA THR A 327 10.58 -14.24 -10.21
C THR A 327 11.23 -14.10 -8.85
N GLN A 328 11.45 -15.19 -8.09
CA GLN A 328 12.17 -15.15 -6.81
C GLN A 328 13.58 -14.54 -6.98
N ALA A 329 13.98 -13.66 -6.06
CA ALA A 329 15.36 -13.17 -6.03
C ALA A 329 16.28 -14.32 -5.60
N GLN A 330 17.24 -14.68 -6.44
CA GLN A 330 18.25 -15.67 -6.08
C GLN A 330 19.30 -14.99 -5.19
N MET A 331 19.64 -15.64 -4.08
CA MET A 331 20.78 -15.23 -3.26
C MET A 331 22.08 -15.54 -3.99
N GLU A 332 23.06 -14.64 -3.90
CA GLU A 332 24.43 -14.96 -4.29
C GLU A 332 25.01 -16.05 -3.40
N GLU A 333 26.04 -16.74 -3.89
CA GLU A 333 26.79 -17.68 -3.06
C GLU A 333 27.48 -16.91 -1.92
N ILE A 334 27.18 -17.28 -0.67
CA ILE A 334 27.71 -16.59 0.50
C ILE A 334 29.08 -17.20 0.87
N PRO A 335 30.15 -16.40 0.97
CA PRO A 335 31.44 -16.90 1.41
C PRO A 335 31.39 -17.29 2.89
N ILE A 336 31.97 -18.45 3.21
CA ILE A 336 31.98 -19.08 4.54
C ILE A 336 33.42 -19.48 4.91
N GLY A 337 33.77 -19.37 6.21
CA GLY A 337 34.97 -20.02 6.76
C GLY A 337 36.14 -19.13 7.21
N GLU A 338 35.99 -18.35 8.29
CA GLU A 338 37.12 -18.27 9.25
C GLU A 338 36.74 -17.79 10.65
N HIS A 339 35.66 -17.00 10.84
CA HIS A 339 35.27 -16.57 12.17
C HIS A 339 33.77 -16.72 12.40
N GLY A 340 33.40 -17.33 13.54
CA GLY A 340 32.06 -17.26 14.14
C GLY A 340 31.62 -15.84 14.53
N GLU A 341 32.17 -14.80 13.90
CA GLU A 341 31.78 -13.39 14.00
C GLU A 341 30.37 -13.17 13.43
N LEU A 342 30.04 -13.77 12.27
CA LEU A 342 28.65 -13.74 11.78
C LEU A 342 27.73 -14.48 12.75
N ALA A 343 28.10 -15.68 13.19
CA ALA A 343 27.34 -16.47 14.16
C ALA A 343 27.14 -15.75 15.53
N SER A 344 28.13 -15.00 16.00
CA SER A 344 28.03 -14.21 17.25
C SER A 344 27.29 -12.89 17.05
N TYR A 345 27.39 -12.26 15.87
CA TYR A 345 26.60 -11.09 15.47
C TYR A 345 25.10 -11.40 15.42
N ASN A 346 24.74 -12.63 15.06
CA ASN A 346 23.35 -13.11 15.02
C ASN A 346 22.63 -12.95 16.37
N LEU A 347 23.32 -13.14 17.50
CA LEU A 347 22.73 -12.97 18.83
C LEU A 347 22.30 -11.52 19.07
N SER A 348 23.09 -10.56 18.60
CA SER A 348 22.76 -9.13 18.74
C SER A 348 21.58 -8.70 17.87
N LYS A 349 21.46 -9.26 16.65
CA LYS A 349 20.32 -9.02 15.75
C LYS A 349 19.05 -9.65 16.29
N ALA A 350 19.12 -10.93 16.70
CA ALA A 350 18.00 -11.64 17.30
C ALA A 350 17.49 -10.93 18.56
N ALA A 351 18.38 -10.34 19.37
CA ALA A 351 17.96 -9.56 20.53
C ALA A 351 17.22 -8.26 20.18
N LYS A 352 17.47 -7.67 19.01
CA LYS A 352 16.86 -6.41 18.55
C LYS A 352 15.63 -6.60 17.65
N GLY A 353 15.38 -7.82 17.18
CA GLY A 353 14.27 -8.11 16.28
C GLY A 353 12.90 -7.84 16.90
N THR A 354 11.92 -7.51 16.07
CA THR A 354 10.51 -7.40 16.47
C THR A 354 9.85 -8.76 16.39
N TYR A 355 9.19 -9.21 17.46
CA TYR A 355 8.56 -10.54 17.55
C TYR A 355 7.07 -10.46 17.93
N THR A 356 6.43 -9.35 17.58
CA THR A 356 5.02 -9.11 17.89
C THR A 356 4.20 -9.22 16.61
N GLU A 357 3.18 -10.09 16.61
CA GLU A 357 2.32 -10.34 15.45
C GLU A 357 1.43 -9.14 15.06
N GLN A 358 1.26 -8.18 15.97
CA GLN A 358 0.41 -6.99 15.77
C GLN A 358 0.94 -6.07 14.67
N ASP A 359 2.22 -6.20 14.31
CA ASP A 359 2.88 -5.39 13.29
C ASP A 359 2.96 -6.10 11.93
N ILE A 360 2.40 -7.31 11.81
CA ILE A 360 2.34 -8.08 10.56
C ILE A 360 1.04 -7.71 9.84
N SER A 361 1.17 -7.11 8.66
CA SER A 361 0.04 -6.73 7.81
C SER A 361 -0.09 -7.68 6.64
N SER A 362 -1.26 -7.72 6.00
CA SER A 362 -1.35 -8.34 4.68
C SER A 362 -0.46 -7.57 3.69
N VAL A 363 0.09 -8.29 2.72
CA VAL A 363 1.01 -7.74 1.71
C VAL A 363 0.55 -8.16 0.32
N ASN A 364 0.81 -7.30 -0.66
CA ASN A 364 0.55 -7.57 -2.07
C ASN A 364 1.86 -7.66 -2.87
N ILE A 365 1.73 -7.94 -4.17
CA ILE A 365 2.87 -8.06 -5.09
C ILE A 365 3.73 -6.79 -5.16
N GLY A 366 3.11 -5.60 -5.00
CA GLY A 366 3.81 -4.33 -4.94
C GLY A 366 4.69 -4.18 -3.71
N ASN A 367 4.19 -4.56 -2.53
CA ASN A 367 4.97 -4.58 -1.30
C ASN A 367 6.16 -5.54 -1.40
N TYR A 368 5.92 -6.73 -1.95
CA TYR A 368 6.98 -7.71 -2.17
C TYR A 368 8.06 -7.20 -3.15
N ALA A 369 7.64 -6.48 -4.19
CA ALA A 369 8.54 -5.86 -5.13
C ALA A 369 9.42 -4.78 -4.47
N GLU A 370 8.85 -3.98 -3.57
CA GLU A 370 9.59 -2.99 -2.79
C GLU A 370 10.56 -3.66 -1.81
N ALA A 371 10.13 -4.69 -1.09
CA ALA A 371 10.99 -5.46 -0.19
C ALA A 371 12.22 -5.99 -0.94
N LYS A 372 12.03 -6.55 -2.13
CA LYS A 372 13.11 -7.02 -3.01
C LYS A 372 14.10 -5.94 -3.41
N VAL A 373 13.65 -4.70 -3.61
CA VAL A 373 14.53 -3.58 -3.94
C VAL A 373 15.41 -3.21 -2.75
N ASN A 374 14.94 -3.46 -1.52
CA ASN A 374 15.69 -3.22 -0.29
C ASN A 374 16.38 -4.48 0.23
N PHE A 375 16.39 -5.57 -0.54
CA PHE A 375 16.82 -6.90 -0.10
C PHE A 375 18.22 -6.88 0.52
N LYS A 376 19.20 -6.24 -0.13
CA LYS A 376 20.56 -6.15 0.43
C LYS A 376 20.59 -5.46 1.78
N GLN A 377 19.85 -4.37 1.94
CA GLN A 377 19.77 -3.65 3.21
C GLN A 377 19.18 -4.55 4.29
N THR A 378 18.00 -5.14 4.02
CA THR A 378 17.31 -6.01 4.99
C THR A 378 18.17 -7.21 5.37
N VAL A 379 18.80 -7.89 4.41
CA VAL A 379 19.61 -9.09 4.68
C VAL A 379 20.88 -8.73 5.45
N ASN A 380 21.56 -7.64 5.12
CA ASN A 380 22.73 -7.23 5.88
C ASN A 380 22.37 -6.79 7.31
N GLU A 381 21.22 -6.15 7.49
CA GLU A 381 20.76 -5.67 8.80
C GLU A 381 20.23 -6.81 9.69
N TRP A 382 19.44 -7.73 9.13
CA TRP A 382 18.69 -8.74 9.89
C TRP A 382 19.11 -10.19 9.62
N GLY A 383 19.95 -10.44 8.61
CA GLY A 383 20.37 -11.79 8.24
C GLY A 383 21.20 -12.47 9.31
N ILE A 384 20.79 -13.70 9.64
CA ILE A 384 21.41 -14.55 10.65
C ILE A 384 21.65 -15.98 10.19
N GLY A 385 21.33 -16.29 8.94
CA GLY A 385 21.56 -17.62 8.40
C GLY A 385 20.99 -17.78 7.00
N LYS A 386 20.95 -19.02 6.55
CA LYS A 386 20.43 -19.42 5.24
C LYS A 386 19.55 -20.66 5.38
N LEU A 387 18.50 -20.75 4.55
CA LEU A 387 17.62 -21.88 4.40
C LEU A 387 17.67 -22.36 2.95
N MET A 388 17.86 -23.67 2.76
CA MET A 388 17.89 -24.34 1.47
C MET A 388 16.97 -25.56 1.46
N ILE A 389 16.11 -25.65 0.46
CA ILE A 389 15.25 -26.82 0.19
C ILE A 389 15.43 -27.22 -1.28
N PRO A 390 16.38 -28.12 -1.60
CA PRO A 390 16.78 -28.40 -2.98
C PRO A 390 15.65 -28.93 -3.87
N SER A 391 14.77 -29.79 -3.34
CA SER A 391 13.68 -30.42 -4.11
C SER A 391 12.71 -29.40 -4.72
N GLU A 392 12.52 -28.26 -4.06
CA GLU A 392 11.59 -27.21 -4.48
C GLU A 392 12.31 -25.92 -4.93
N GLY A 393 13.65 -25.92 -4.91
CA GLY A 393 14.47 -24.75 -5.27
C GLY A 393 14.23 -23.55 -4.35
N VAL A 394 13.95 -23.79 -3.07
CA VAL A 394 13.80 -22.71 -2.08
C VAL A 394 15.18 -22.37 -1.54
N ASP A 395 15.68 -21.18 -1.87
CA ASP A 395 16.90 -20.58 -1.34
C ASP A 395 16.52 -19.23 -0.74
N LEU A 396 16.62 -19.09 0.59
CA LEU A 396 16.21 -17.90 1.32
C LEU A 396 17.19 -17.54 2.44
N PRO A 397 17.41 -16.25 2.71
CA PRO A 397 18.08 -15.84 3.94
C PRO A 397 17.18 -16.11 5.15
N ILE A 398 17.78 -16.43 6.29
CA ILE A 398 17.10 -16.47 7.59
C ILE A 398 17.30 -15.10 8.25
N LEU A 399 16.19 -14.45 8.63
CA LEU A 399 16.19 -13.07 9.13
C LEU A 399 15.67 -13.00 10.57
N ALA A 400 16.32 -12.20 11.41
CA ALA A 400 15.94 -11.98 12.80
C ALA A 400 14.72 -11.05 12.93
N GLY A 401 13.64 -11.55 13.51
CA GLY A 401 12.39 -10.82 13.77
C GLY A 401 11.35 -10.95 12.65
N MET A 402 10.07 -10.87 13.03
CA MET A 402 8.88 -11.11 12.21
C MET A 402 8.27 -9.84 11.60
N ASN A 403 9.04 -8.76 11.41
CA ASN A 403 8.51 -7.59 10.73
C ASN A 403 8.16 -7.90 9.25
N ASN A 404 7.28 -7.10 8.65
CA ASN A 404 6.81 -7.31 7.27
C ASN A 404 7.95 -7.38 6.24
N GLU A 405 8.99 -6.55 6.40
CA GLU A 405 10.11 -6.49 5.48
C GLU A 405 10.89 -7.82 5.49
N ASN A 406 11.19 -8.35 6.68
CA ASN A 406 11.85 -9.64 6.84
C ASN A 406 11.01 -10.80 6.29
N LEU A 407 9.70 -10.82 6.57
CA LEU A 407 8.80 -11.85 6.08
C LEU A 407 8.67 -11.85 4.54
N MET A 408 8.92 -10.72 3.88
CA MET A 408 8.92 -10.61 2.42
C MET A 408 10.29 -10.86 1.80
N ASN A 409 11.39 -10.65 2.52
CA ASN A 409 12.75 -10.84 2.02
C ASN A 409 13.37 -12.21 2.37
N GLY A 410 12.76 -13.00 3.25
CA GLY A 410 13.29 -14.32 3.59
C GLY A 410 12.46 -15.12 4.56
N ALA A 411 13.13 -16.01 5.27
CA ALA A 411 12.58 -16.83 6.34
C ALA A 411 12.82 -16.14 7.70
N ALA A 412 11.80 -15.49 8.24
CA ALA A 412 11.88 -14.76 9.51
C ALA A 412 11.78 -15.70 10.73
N THR A 413 12.54 -15.41 11.78
CA THR A 413 12.48 -16.15 13.05
C THR A 413 11.25 -15.80 13.88
N PHE A 414 10.60 -16.79 14.51
CA PHE A 414 9.42 -16.58 15.36
C PHE A 414 9.71 -16.01 16.76
N SER A 415 10.84 -16.38 17.37
CA SER A 415 11.21 -15.96 18.73
C SER A 415 12.70 -15.61 18.80
N LYS A 416 13.08 -14.75 19.76
CA LYS A 416 14.49 -14.40 20.00
C LYS A 416 15.27 -15.50 20.74
N GLU A 417 14.58 -16.43 21.40
CA GLU A 417 15.17 -17.49 22.22
C GLU A 417 15.42 -18.79 21.44
N GLN A 418 14.91 -18.91 20.22
CA GLN A 418 15.08 -20.13 19.42
C GLN A 418 16.54 -20.28 18.95
N GLN A 419 17.01 -21.53 18.90
CA GLN A 419 18.38 -21.87 18.47
C GLN A 419 18.33 -22.99 17.43
N MET A 420 19.14 -22.88 16.37
CA MET A 420 19.24 -23.94 15.37
C MET A 420 19.71 -25.24 16.03
N GLY A 421 19.17 -26.38 15.57
CA GLY A 421 19.48 -27.69 16.14
C GLY A 421 18.94 -27.95 17.56
N LYS A 422 18.14 -27.05 18.16
CA LYS A 422 17.54 -27.27 19.49
C LYS A 422 16.05 -26.96 19.52
N GLY A 423 15.28 -27.79 20.22
CA GLY A 423 13.84 -27.59 20.39
C GLY A 423 13.11 -27.55 19.05
N ASN A 424 12.17 -26.61 18.87
CA ASN A 424 11.51 -26.34 17.60
C ASN A 424 12.01 -25.00 17.04
N TYR A 425 12.70 -25.03 15.91
CA TYR A 425 13.18 -23.84 15.22
C TYR A 425 12.14 -23.39 14.20
N VAL A 426 11.43 -22.31 14.49
CA VAL A 426 10.29 -21.86 13.68
C VAL A 426 10.72 -20.74 12.74
N LEU A 427 10.40 -20.92 11.46
CA LEU A 427 10.63 -19.96 10.39
C LEU A 427 9.31 -19.61 9.70
N LEU A 428 9.16 -18.32 9.38
CA LEU A 428 7.95 -17.73 8.83
C LEU A 428 8.28 -16.99 7.54
N ALA A 429 7.33 -16.98 6.61
CA ALA A 429 7.41 -16.10 5.44
C ALA A 429 6.01 -15.65 5.02
N HIS A 430 5.94 -14.48 4.38
CA HIS A 430 4.70 -14.02 3.77
C HIS A 430 4.27 -14.92 2.61
N ASN A 431 2.97 -15.02 2.38
CA ASN A 431 2.41 -15.65 1.20
C ASN A 431 1.96 -14.55 0.24
N ILE A 432 2.65 -14.42 -0.89
CA ILE A 432 2.30 -13.42 -1.90
C ILE A 432 1.30 -14.06 -2.87
N GLU A 433 0.04 -13.63 -2.79
CA GLU A 433 -1.04 -14.24 -3.56
C GLU A 433 -0.75 -14.26 -5.07
N GLY A 434 -0.93 -15.43 -5.68
CA GLY A 434 -0.69 -15.64 -7.11
C GLY A 434 0.79 -15.67 -7.52
N GLN A 435 1.73 -15.62 -6.57
CA GLN A 435 3.17 -15.65 -6.85
C GLN A 435 3.82 -16.92 -6.31
N ASP A 436 4.78 -17.43 -7.07
CA ASP A 436 5.53 -18.63 -6.73
C ASP A 436 6.89 -18.29 -6.10
N VAL A 437 6.84 -17.75 -4.88
CA VAL A 437 8.00 -17.20 -4.15
C VAL A 437 7.98 -17.58 -2.67
N LEU A 438 9.11 -17.40 -1.99
CA LEU A 438 9.26 -17.67 -0.55
C LEU A 438 8.87 -19.12 -0.20
N PHE A 439 7.97 -19.31 0.75
CA PHE A 439 7.47 -20.63 1.14
C PHE A 439 6.33 -21.15 0.25
N HIS A 440 5.94 -20.48 -0.84
CA HIS A 440 4.82 -20.95 -1.67
C HIS A 440 4.99 -22.43 -2.10
N ARG A 441 6.19 -22.81 -2.56
CA ARG A 441 6.53 -24.16 -3.02
C ARG A 441 6.58 -25.22 -1.94
N THR A 442 6.59 -24.85 -0.65
CA THR A 442 6.56 -25.84 0.45
C THR A 442 5.31 -26.70 0.44
N LYS A 443 4.25 -26.31 -0.31
CA LYS A 443 3.05 -27.11 -0.54
C LYS A 443 3.31 -28.44 -1.26
N ASN A 444 4.42 -28.54 -2.00
CA ASN A 444 4.79 -29.72 -2.78
C ASN A 444 5.68 -30.69 -1.98
N LEU A 445 6.23 -30.25 -0.84
CA LEU A 445 7.15 -31.05 -0.04
C LEU A 445 6.50 -32.32 0.49
N LYS A 446 7.24 -33.41 0.40
CA LYS A 446 6.83 -34.75 0.80
C LYS A 446 7.65 -35.21 2.00
N ASN A 447 7.12 -36.18 2.73
CA ASN A 447 7.87 -36.81 3.81
C ASN A 447 9.17 -37.42 3.27
N GLY A 448 10.28 -37.11 3.94
CA GLY A 448 11.62 -37.52 3.55
C GLY A 448 12.42 -36.47 2.77
N ASP A 449 11.78 -35.43 2.22
CA ASP A 449 12.49 -34.33 1.57
C ASP A 449 13.42 -33.61 2.57
N GLU A 450 14.54 -33.09 2.07
CA GLU A 450 15.59 -32.50 2.90
C GLU A 450 15.45 -30.99 3.01
N ILE A 451 15.63 -30.50 4.24
CA ILE A 451 15.70 -29.07 4.56
C ILE A 451 17.05 -28.82 5.22
N PHE A 452 17.82 -27.88 4.69
CA PHE A 452 19.10 -27.47 5.25
C PHE A 452 18.99 -26.04 5.76
N ILE A 453 19.49 -25.78 6.97
CA ILE A 453 19.73 -24.42 7.45
C ILE A 453 21.18 -24.27 7.88
N SER A 454 21.69 -23.05 7.83
CA SER A 454 23.01 -22.72 8.36
C SER A 454 23.01 -21.39 9.08
N ASP A 455 23.81 -21.28 10.14
CA ASP A 455 24.14 -20.05 10.85
C ASP A 455 25.49 -19.45 10.39
N PHE A 456 25.95 -19.86 9.19
CA PHE A 456 27.25 -19.58 8.57
C PHE A 456 28.45 -20.31 9.19
N LYS A 457 28.23 -21.09 10.26
CA LYS A 457 29.26 -21.91 10.90
C LYS A 457 28.98 -23.39 10.78
N ASP A 458 27.76 -23.79 11.11
CA ASP A 458 27.30 -25.17 11.07
C ASP A 458 26.16 -25.30 10.04
N VAL A 459 26.06 -26.47 9.40
CA VAL A 459 24.94 -26.89 8.57
C VAL A 459 24.09 -27.87 9.36
N TYR A 460 22.81 -27.57 9.48
CA TYR A 460 21.82 -28.39 10.16
C TYR A 460 20.90 -29.02 9.12
N SER A 461 20.88 -30.35 9.09
CA SER A 461 20.09 -31.13 8.13
C SER A 461 18.83 -31.66 8.80
N TYR A 462 17.70 -31.50 8.14
CA TYR A 462 16.39 -31.96 8.59
C TYR A 462 15.70 -32.78 7.50
N LYS A 463 14.87 -33.74 7.89
CA LYS A 463 13.96 -34.46 6.98
C LYS A 463 12.52 -34.13 7.27
N VAL A 464 11.75 -33.79 6.25
CA VAL A 464 10.32 -33.49 6.35
C VAL A 464 9.57 -34.70 6.92
N THR A 465 8.82 -34.49 7.97
CA THR A 465 7.95 -35.50 8.61
C THR A 465 6.47 -35.15 8.50
N MET A 466 6.16 -33.89 8.18
CA MET A 466 4.79 -33.39 8.09
C MET A 466 4.68 -32.23 7.11
N ASN A 467 3.64 -32.24 6.29
CA ASN A 467 3.18 -31.09 5.49
C ASN A 467 1.65 -31.04 5.53
N LYS A 468 1.07 -30.03 6.19
CA LYS A 468 -0.38 -29.94 6.44
C LYS A 468 -0.87 -28.50 6.35
N VAL A 469 -2.17 -28.35 6.13
CA VAL A 469 -2.89 -27.08 6.27
C VAL A 469 -3.68 -27.14 7.58
N ILE A 470 -3.48 -26.13 8.43
CA ILE A 470 -4.11 -25.95 9.74
C ILE A 470 -4.87 -24.63 9.78
N THR A 471 -5.67 -24.40 10.82
CA THR A 471 -6.18 -23.04 11.11
C THR A 471 -5.17 -22.25 11.95
N ASP A 472 -5.24 -20.93 11.86
CA ASP A 472 -4.40 -19.98 12.61
C ASP A 472 -4.53 -20.10 14.15
N THR A 473 -5.60 -20.74 14.64
CA THR A 473 -5.82 -21.06 16.05
C THR A 473 -5.01 -22.26 16.55
N GLU A 474 -4.46 -23.10 15.66
CA GLU A 474 -3.75 -24.33 16.02
C GLU A 474 -2.28 -24.06 16.41
N VAL A 475 -2.07 -23.36 17.53
CA VAL A 475 -0.73 -22.93 17.99
C VAL A 475 0.19 -24.05 18.48
N SER A 476 -0.33 -25.26 18.72
CA SER A 476 0.44 -26.41 19.21
C SER A 476 1.57 -26.82 18.25
N VAL A 477 1.46 -26.46 16.96
CA VAL A 477 2.53 -26.72 15.99
C VAL A 477 3.82 -25.95 16.29
N LEU A 478 3.73 -24.85 17.04
CA LEU A 478 4.86 -23.98 17.43
C LEU A 478 5.56 -24.45 18.71
N GLU A 479 4.96 -25.38 19.44
CA GLU A 479 5.51 -25.87 20.70
C GLU A 479 6.84 -26.61 20.50
N LYS A 480 7.66 -26.59 21.55
CA LYS A 480 8.91 -27.37 21.58
C LYS A 480 8.58 -28.86 21.72
N PRO A 481 9.34 -29.75 21.07
CA PRO A 481 9.13 -31.18 21.22
C PRO A 481 9.38 -31.63 22.66
N ASP A 482 8.68 -32.69 23.08
CA ASP A 482 8.86 -33.29 24.42
C ASP A 482 10.31 -33.72 24.69
N LYS A 483 10.69 -33.78 25.96
CA LYS A 483 12.02 -34.21 26.38
C LYS A 483 12.33 -35.61 25.83
N GLY A 484 13.39 -35.71 25.04
CA GLY A 484 13.85 -36.96 24.41
C GLY A 484 13.53 -37.07 22.92
N ASN A 485 12.65 -36.22 22.39
CA ASN A 485 12.39 -36.13 20.96
C ASN A 485 13.49 -35.33 20.24
N LYS A 486 13.70 -35.65 18.96
CA LYS A 486 14.68 -34.95 18.12
C LYS A 486 14.29 -33.47 17.97
N PRO A 487 15.29 -32.56 17.88
CA PRO A 487 15.03 -31.19 17.48
C PRO A 487 14.26 -31.12 16.15
N GLN A 488 13.39 -30.13 16.02
CA GLN A 488 12.49 -29.94 14.89
C GLN A 488 12.74 -28.58 14.23
N ILE A 489 12.40 -28.50 12.94
CA ILE A 489 12.21 -27.25 12.21
C ILE A 489 10.75 -27.15 11.80
N THR A 490 10.16 -25.96 11.92
CA THR A 490 8.80 -25.68 11.46
C THR A 490 8.84 -24.51 10.46
N LEU A 491 8.41 -24.75 9.22
CA LEU A 491 8.18 -23.71 8.23
C LEU A 491 6.69 -23.37 8.21
N LEU A 492 6.34 -22.10 8.39
CA LEU A 492 4.97 -21.64 8.50
C LEU A 492 4.71 -20.48 7.54
N ARG A 493 3.61 -20.54 6.79
CA ARG A 493 3.08 -19.41 6.01
C ARG A 493 1.56 -19.43 5.93
N CYS A 494 0.95 -18.30 5.56
CA CYS A 494 -0.47 -18.26 5.18
C CYS A 494 -0.75 -19.17 3.96
N GLU A 495 -1.90 -19.85 3.97
CA GLU A 495 -2.34 -20.73 2.87
C GLU A 495 -3.64 -20.20 2.24
N GLY A 496 -3.60 -19.85 0.95
CA GLY A 496 -4.73 -19.28 0.22
C GLY A 496 -4.50 -17.81 -0.16
N GLY A 497 -5.59 -17.06 -0.33
CA GLY A 497 -5.53 -15.63 -0.62
C GLY A 497 -5.25 -14.77 0.62
N ILE A 498 -5.26 -13.46 0.43
CA ILE A 498 -5.04 -12.50 1.51
C ILE A 498 -6.02 -12.75 2.69
N GLY A 499 -5.60 -12.52 3.94
CA GLY A 499 -6.43 -12.69 5.16
C GLY A 499 -7.02 -14.08 5.37
N THR A 500 -6.49 -15.12 4.72
CA THR A 500 -6.84 -16.52 5.01
C THR A 500 -6.63 -16.85 6.49
N ILE A 501 -7.55 -17.62 7.08
CA ILE A 501 -7.36 -18.23 8.42
C ILE A 501 -6.53 -19.51 8.37
N TYR A 502 -6.18 -19.98 7.17
CA TYR A 502 -5.42 -21.20 7.00
C TYR A 502 -3.92 -20.92 6.98
N ARG A 503 -3.16 -21.85 7.55
CA ARG A 503 -1.70 -21.84 7.55
C ARG A 503 -1.19 -23.14 6.99
N ARG A 504 -0.16 -23.08 6.15
CA ARG A 504 0.61 -24.26 5.75
C ARG A 504 1.76 -24.44 6.71
N VAL A 505 1.84 -25.63 7.29
CA VAL A 505 2.91 -26.04 8.20
C VAL A 505 3.69 -27.18 7.56
N VAL A 506 5.00 -27.00 7.48
CA VAL A 506 5.94 -28.10 7.21
C VAL A 506 6.79 -28.32 8.44
N LYS A 507 6.82 -29.54 8.97
CA LYS A 507 7.75 -29.93 10.03
C LYS A 507 8.82 -30.87 9.49
N GLY A 508 10.04 -30.68 9.97
CA GLY A 508 11.14 -31.61 9.76
C GLY A 508 11.85 -31.97 11.06
N GLU A 509 12.42 -33.17 11.12
CA GLU A 509 13.23 -33.64 12.24
C GLU A 509 14.71 -33.57 11.90
N LEU A 510 15.53 -33.14 12.87
CA LEU A 510 16.96 -33.03 12.72
C LEU A 510 17.59 -34.41 12.47
N THR A 511 18.39 -34.51 11.41
CA THR A 511 19.12 -35.72 11.03
C THR A 511 20.62 -35.60 11.26
N GLY A 512 21.19 -34.40 11.22
CA GLY A 512 22.61 -34.18 11.43
C GLY A 512 22.99 -32.72 11.60
N ILE A 513 24.17 -32.49 12.17
CA ILE A 513 24.83 -31.19 12.27
C ILE A 513 26.28 -31.41 11.81
N GLN A 514 26.74 -30.60 10.87
CA GLN A 514 28.10 -30.66 10.34
C GLN A 514 28.73 -29.27 10.36
N SER A 515 29.98 -29.17 10.83
CA SER A 515 30.73 -27.92 10.75
C SER A 515 31.11 -27.64 9.31
N ILE A 516 30.90 -26.40 8.87
CA ILE A 516 31.16 -26.01 7.49
C ILE A 516 32.65 -26.06 7.14
N ASP A 517 33.52 -25.86 8.12
CA ASP A 517 34.98 -25.98 7.98
C ASP A 517 35.42 -27.42 7.65
N SER A 518 34.55 -28.39 7.93
CA SER A 518 34.80 -29.81 7.65
C SER A 518 34.14 -30.31 6.35
N MET A 519 33.42 -29.45 5.63
CA MET A 519 32.74 -29.78 4.38
C MET A 519 33.61 -29.45 3.17
N SER A 520 33.56 -30.29 2.13
CA SER A 520 34.19 -30.00 0.85
C SER A 520 33.44 -28.91 0.07
N SER A 521 34.12 -28.24 -0.86
CA SER A 521 33.48 -27.24 -1.74
C SER A 521 32.31 -27.81 -2.56
N GLU A 522 32.34 -29.12 -2.84
CA GLU A 522 31.28 -29.83 -3.58
C GLU A 522 30.02 -30.05 -2.72
N GLU A 523 30.17 -30.18 -1.40
CA GLU A 523 29.05 -30.36 -0.45
C GLU A 523 28.38 -29.04 -0.08
N VAL A 524 29.13 -27.93 -0.02
CA VAL A 524 28.57 -26.61 0.34
C VAL A 524 27.99 -25.84 -0.85
N LYS A 525 28.45 -26.10 -2.08
CA LYS A 525 27.98 -25.40 -3.27
C LYS A 525 26.48 -25.58 -3.54
N PRO A 526 25.88 -26.79 -3.42
CA PRO A 526 24.43 -26.98 -3.52
C PRO A 526 23.62 -26.24 -2.45
N LEU A 527 24.26 -25.84 -1.34
CA LEU A 527 23.67 -25.03 -0.29
C LEU A 527 23.82 -23.52 -0.55
N GLY A 528 24.32 -23.14 -1.73
CA GLY A 528 24.55 -21.76 -2.13
C GLY A 528 25.56 -21.04 -1.23
N MET A 529 26.63 -21.74 -0.84
CA MET A 529 27.73 -21.25 -0.01
C MET A 529 29.08 -21.61 -0.65
N THR A 530 30.12 -20.79 -0.43
CA THR A 530 31.47 -21.03 -0.95
C THR A 530 32.53 -20.95 0.14
N VAL A 531 33.42 -21.95 0.21
CA VAL A 531 34.59 -21.90 1.10
C VAL A 531 35.60 -20.91 0.52
N SER A 532 35.57 -19.66 0.97
CA SER A 532 36.48 -18.60 0.52
C SER A 532 36.70 -17.56 1.61
N THR A 533 37.83 -16.84 1.55
CA THR A 533 38.16 -15.79 2.51
C THR A 533 37.17 -14.63 2.42
N PRO A 534 36.54 -14.20 3.53
CA PRO A 534 35.51 -13.16 3.48
C PRO A 534 36.11 -11.82 3.01
N LYS A 535 35.34 -11.10 2.19
CA LYS A 535 35.58 -9.66 1.96
C LYS A 535 35.24 -8.92 3.25
N LYS A 536 36.06 -7.92 3.59
CA LYS A 536 35.90 -7.07 4.80
C LYS A 536 34.47 -6.49 4.91
N GLU A 537 33.99 -6.33 6.16
CA GLU A 537 32.88 -5.46 6.61
C GLU A 537 31.53 -6.09 7.12
N ASN A 538 31.47 -7.35 7.59
CA ASN A 538 30.26 -7.92 8.22
C ASN A 538 28.99 -7.90 7.34
N ARG A 539 29.14 -7.88 6.02
CA ARG A 539 28.03 -7.92 5.05
C ARG A 539 27.82 -9.36 4.56
N ILE A 540 26.56 -9.78 4.50
CA ILE A 540 26.11 -11.07 3.95
C ILE A 540 25.91 -10.95 2.43
N VAL A 541 25.45 -9.79 1.96
CA VAL A 541 25.16 -9.53 0.54
C VAL A 541 25.89 -8.26 0.10
N ASP A 542 26.69 -8.37 -0.95
CA ASP A 542 27.49 -7.26 -1.49
C ASP A 542 26.74 -6.46 -2.55
N GLU A 543 25.97 -7.11 -3.42
CA GLU A 543 25.24 -6.48 -4.53
C GLU A 543 23.73 -6.65 -4.38
N GLU A 544 22.95 -5.71 -4.92
CA GLU A 544 21.50 -5.88 -4.96
C GLU A 544 21.14 -6.98 -5.96
N PRO A 545 20.34 -7.99 -5.58
CA PRO A 545 19.93 -9.05 -6.51
C PRO A 545 19.04 -8.51 -7.64
N VAL A 546 18.42 -7.34 -7.43
CA VAL A 546 17.58 -6.66 -8.41
C VAL A 546 18.40 -5.60 -9.12
N LYS A 547 18.62 -5.80 -10.43
CA LYS A 547 19.25 -4.79 -11.30
C LYS A 547 18.48 -3.46 -11.22
N PRO A 548 19.14 -2.30 -11.28
CA PRO A 548 18.47 -1.00 -11.19
C PRO A 548 17.29 -0.82 -12.17
N ILE A 549 17.42 -1.30 -13.40
CA ILE A 549 16.35 -1.23 -14.41
C ILE A 549 15.13 -2.06 -14.01
N ASN A 550 15.33 -3.21 -13.36
CA ASN A 550 14.26 -4.08 -12.86
C ASN A 550 13.58 -3.43 -11.66
N ALA A 551 14.34 -2.80 -10.76
CA ALA A 551 13.77 -2.07 -9.63
C ALA A 551 12.86 -0.93 -10.11
N VAL A 552 13.28 -0.18 -11.14
CA VAL A 552 12.47 0.91 -11.71
C VAL A 552 11.22 0.36 -12.41
N SER A 553 11.32 -0.72 -13.19
CA SER A 553 10.16 -1.33 -13.84
C SER A 553 9.17 -1.87 -12.80
N MET A 554 9.66 -2.53 -11.76
CA MET A 554 8.86 -3.05 -10.66
C MET A 554 8.14 -1.92 -9.91
N LYS A 555 8.83 -0.83 -9.54
CA LYS A 555 8.18 0.31 -8.88
C LYS A 555 7.08 0.94 -9.75
N LEU A 556 7.32 1.06 -11.06
CA LEU A 556 6.29 1.53 -12.00
C LEU A 556 5.07 0.60 -12.02
N THR A 557 5.29 -0.71 -12.18
CA THR A 557 4.21 -1.72 -12.20
C THR A 557 3.42 -1.70 -10.89
N SER A 558 4.09 -1.62 -9.75
CA SER A 558 3.45 -1.57 -8.43
C SER A 558 2.48 -0.40 -8.35
N ARG A 559 2.93 0.78 -8.80
CA ARG A 559 2.10 1.98 -8.84
C ARG A 559 0.93 1.89 -9.81
N ILE A 560 1.11 1.25 -10.97
CA ILE A 560 0.02 0.99 -11.92
C ILE A 560 -1.01 0.04 -11.31
N LEU A 561 -0.59 -0.98 -10.57
CA LEU A 561 -1.49 -1.93 -9.93
C LEU A 561 -2.23 -1.32 -8.74
N SER A 562 -1.56 -0.49 -7.93
CA SER A 562 -2.18 0.16 -6.77
C SER A 562 -3.07 1.34 -7.16
N GLU A 563 -2.68 2.10 -8.18
CA GLU A 563 -3.35 3.35 -8.59
C GLU A 563 -3.51 3.43 -10.12
N PRO A 564 -4.26 2.49 -10.75
CA PRO A 564 -4.33 2.38 -12.21
C PRO A 564 -4.90 3.65 -12.85
N LEU A 565 -5.91 4.25 -12.24
CA LEU A 565 -6.51 5.50 -12.72
C LEU A 565 -5.53 6.66 -12.65
N GLN A 566 -4.71 6.77 -11.62
CA GLN A 566 -3.76 7.87 -11.49
C GLN A 566 -2.62 7.71 -12.50
N THR A 567 -2.14 6.48 -12.72
CA THR A 567 -0.98 6.28 -13.58
C THR A 567 -1.31 6.30 -15.07
N ILE A 568 -2.43 5.70 -15.48
CA ILE A 568 -2.75 5.48 -16.89
C ILE A 568 -3.52 6.65 -17.50
N LEU A 569 -4.42 7.28 -16.73
CA LEU A 569 -5.34 8.28 -17.24
C LEU A 569 -4.68 9.54 -17.83
N PRO A 570 -3.61 10.10 -17.24
CA PRO A 570 -2.91 11.25 -17.83
C PRO A 570 -2.46 11.00 -19.27
N MET A 571 -1.97 9.79 -19.58
CA MET A 571 -1.52 9.44 -20.93
C MET A 571 -2.67 9.45 -21.93
N PHE A 572 -3.83 8.92 -21.53
CA PHE A 572 -5.04 8.94 -22.37
C PHE A 572 -5.57 10.35 -22.61
N LEU A 573 -5.60 11.20 -21.59
CA LEU A 573 -6.05 12.59 -21.71
C LEU A 573 -5.18 13.39 -22.68
N LEU A 574 -3.86 13.16 -22.66
CA LEU A 574 -2.93 13.82 -23.58
C LEU A 574 -3.08 13.36 -25.04
N LEU A 575 -3.57 12.14 -25.29
CA LEU A 575 -3.86 11.63 -26.64
C LEU A 575 -5.07 12.32 -27.30
N VAL A 576 -6.03 12.85 -26.52
CA VAL A 576 -7.25 13.46 -27.04
C VAL A 576 -6.96 14.70 -27.90
N ILE A 577 -5.97 15.50 -27.52
CA ILE A 577 -5.66 16.78 -28.17
C ILE A 577 -5.23 16.63 -29.63
N PRO A 578 -4.20 15.83 -29.97
CA PRO A 578 -3.82 15.66 -31.36
C PRO A 578 -4.93 14.99 -32.19
N ILE A 579 -5.76 14.11 -31.61
CA ILE A 579 -6.92 13.51 -32.30
C ILE A 579 -7.90 14.62 -32.72
N LEU A 580 -8.32 15.47 -31.78
CA LEU A 580 -9.25 16.56 -32.05
C LEU A 580 -8.68 17.55 -33.07
N LEU A 581 -7.40 17.90 -32.98
CA LEU A 581 -6.78 18.85 -33.89
C LEU A 581 -6.61 18.29 -35.31
N LEU A 582 -6.17 17.03 -35.46
CA LEU A 582 -6.07 16.38 -36.77
C LEU A 582 -7.41 16.33 -37.49
N ASN A 583 -8.48 16.20 -36.72
CA ASN A 583 -9.84 16.23 -37.24
C ASN A 583 -10.24 17.63 -37.74
N ILE A 584 -9.93 18.69 -36.99
CA ILE A 584 -10.15 20.10 -37.40
C ILE A 584 -9.29 20.48 -38.63
N LEU A 585 -8.11 19.90 -38.76
CA LEU A 585 -7.17 20.18 -39.85
C LEU A 585 -7.57 19.54 -41.20
N ARG A 586 -8.42 18.51 -41.19
CA ARG A 586 -8.86 17.73 -42.37
C ARG A 586 -9.93 18.46 -43.19
#